data_AF-A0A1Y0Y4K8-F1
#
_entry.id   AF-A0A1Y0Y4K8-F1
#
_cell.length_a   1.000
_cell.length_b   1.000
_cell.length_c   1.000
_cell.angle_alpha   90.00
_cell.angle_beta   90.00
_cell.angle_gamma   90.00
#
_symmetry.space_group_name_H-M   'P 1'
#
loop_
_entity.id
_entity.type
_entity.pdbx_description
1 polymer ?
#
loop_
_entity_poly.entity_id
_entity_poly.type
_entity_poly.pdbx_seq_one_letter_code
_entity_poly.pdbx_strand_id
1 'polypeptide(L)'
;MTTENIENYDLIPLSDAVAEIGAQCGGDNLPSMSAIYGRANTGRFPCIRRGRWRYVRRSDLPLIAKALLGNGASVSAAFSA
;
A
#
# COMPACT_ATOMS: atom_id res chain seq x y z
N MET A 1 27.97 -14.77 13.31
CA MET A 1 26.60 -14.94 12.79
C MET A 1 26.10 -13.55 12.42
N THR A 2 26.14 -13.26 11.13
CA THR A 2 25.77 -11.96 10.55
C THR A 2 24.26 -11.77 10.70
N THR A 3 23.85 -10.75 11.44
CA THR A 3 22.49 -10.20 11.42
C THR A 3 22.30 -9.50 10.08
N GLU A 4 21.96 -10.29 9.06
CA GLU A 4 21.67 -9.81 7.73
C GLU A 4 20.34 -9.05 7.76
N ASN A 5 20.41 -7.72 7.73
CA ASN A 5 19.69 -6.83 6.80
C ASN A 5 18.25 -7.18 6.34
N ILE A 6 17.41 -7.80 7.19
CA ILE A 6 16.01 -8.14 6.84
C ILE A 6 15.14 -6.88 6.61
N GLU A 7 15.57 -5.69 7.04
CA GLU A 7 14.71 -4.50 7.08
C GLU A 7 14.44 -3.80 5.73
N ASN A 8 15.11 -4.17 4.62
CA ASN A 8 14.94 -3.48 3.32
C ASN A 8 14.21 -4.27 2.23
N TYR A 9 13.89 -5.56 2.43
CA TYR A 9 13.34 -6.38 1.34
C TYR A 9 11.84 -6.22 1.07
N ASP A 10 11.11 -5.51 1.94
CA ASP A 10 9.65 -5.34 1.81
C ASP A 10 9.21 -3.95 1.34
N LEU A 11 10.13 -3.05 1.00
CA LEU A 11 9.76 -1.76 0.41
C LEU A 11 9.45 -1.92 -1.07
N ILE A 12 8.19 -1.69 -1.43
CA ILE A 12 7.73 -1.66 -2.82
C ILE A 12 7.30 -0.24 -3.22
N PRO A 13 7.40 0.12 -4.52
CA PRO A 13 6.85 1.36 -5.02
C PRO A 13 5.36 1.47 -4.71
N LEU A 14 4.88 2.69 -4.41
CA LEU A 14 3.45 2.91 -4.16
C LEU A 14 2.57 2.49 -5.35
N SER A 15 3.06 2.61 -6.58
CA SER A 15 2.34 2.12 -7.77
C SER A 15 2.15 0.61 -7.77
N ASP A 16 3.18 -0.16 -7.39
CA ASP A 16 3.12 -1.62 -7.33
C ASP A 16 2.20 -2.06 -6.19
N ALA A 17 2.29 -1.41 -5.04
CA ALA A 17 1.38 -1.64 -3.93
C ALA A 17 -0.10 -1.46 -4.32
N VAL A 18 -0.40 -0.41 -5.10
CA VAL A 18 -1.77 -0.15 -5.59
C VAL A 18 -2.21 -1.21 -6.60
N ALA A 19 -1.31 -1.68 -7.46
CA ALA A 19 -1.60 -2.78 -8.39
C ALA A 19 -1.87 -4.09 -7.63
N GLU A 20 -1.09 -4.42 -6.60
CA GLU A 20 -1.30 -5.60 -5.74
C GLU A 20 -2.64 -5.51 -5.02
N ILE A 21 -2.98 -4.35 -4.42
CA ILE A 21 -4.28 -4.13 -3.78
C ILE A 21 -5.41 -4.28 -4.79
N GLY A 22 -5.26 -3.73 -6.01
CA GLY A 22 -6.26 -3.88 -7.07
C GLY A 22 -6.45 -5.32 -7.51
N ALA A 23 -5.37 -6.09 -7.63
CA ALA A 23 -5.44 -7.51 -7.96
C ALA A 23 -6.15 -8.33 -6.88
N GLN A 24 -5.98 -7.98 -5.59
CA GLN A 24 -6.58 -8.71 -4.47
C GLN A 24 -8.01 -8.25 -4.13
N CYS A 25 -8.32 -6.96 -4.25
CA CYS A 25 -9.59 -6.37 -3.82
C CYS A 25 -10.58 -6.06 -4.97
N GLY A 26 -10.19 -6.25 -6.22
CA GLY A 26 -10.95 -5.86 -7.40
C GLY A 26 -10.67 -4.40 -7.81
N GLY A 27 -9.87 -4.23 -8.86
CA GLY A 27 -9.24 -2.96 -9.26
C GLY A 27 -10.19 -1.80 -9.55
N ASP A 28 -11.45 -2.07 -9.91
CA ASP A 28 -12.43 -1.05 -10.28
C ASP A 28 -12.83 -0.12 -9.14
N ASN A 29 -12.59 -0.51 -7.89
CA ASN A 29 -12.96 0.30 -6.72
C ASN A 29 -11.85 1.27 -6.27
N LEU A 30 -10.64 1.18 -6.84
CA LEU A 30 -9.55 2.04 -6.40
C LEU A 30 -9.71 3.47 -6.91
N PRO A 31 -9.44 4.49 -6.07
CA PRO A 31 -9.39 5.86 -6.52
C PRO A 31 -8.25 6.08 -7.52
N SER A 32 -8.34 7.16 -8.30
CA SER A 32 -7.29 7.49 -9.28
C SER A 32 -5.91 7.63 -8.63
N MET A 33 -4.85 7.32 -9.39
CA MET A 33 -3.49 7.35 -8.86
C MET A 33 -3.11 8.73 -8.28
N SER A 34 -3.61 9.82 -8.87
CA SER A 34 -3.45 11.18 -8.35
C SER A 34 -4.08 11.37 -6.97
N ALA A 35 -5.28 10.82 -6.74
CA ALA A 35 -5.94 10.89 -5.44
C ALA A 35 -5.21 10.03 -4.39
N ILE A 36 -4.66 8.88 -4.79
CA ILE A 36 -3.83 8.03 -3.92
C ILE A 36 -2.57 8.79 -3.48
N TYR A 37 -1.86 9.43 -4.41
CA TYR A 37 -0.71 10.27 -4.10
C TYR A 37 -1.07 11.46 -3.19
N GLY A 38 -2.26 12.05 -3.39
CA GLY A 38 -2.82 13.07 -2.49
C GLY A 38 -3.01 12.57 -1.06
N ARG A 39 -3.56 11.36 -0.88
CA ARG A 39 -3.70 10.71 0.44
C ARG A 39 -2.35 10.36 1.07
N ALA A 40 -1.39 9.89 0.28
CA ALA A 40 -0.03 9.65 0.75
C ALA A 40 0.65 10.95 1.22
N ASN A 41 0.34 12.09 0.58
CA ASN A 41 0.86 13.41 0.96
C ASN A 41 0.30 13.92 2.28
N THR A 42 -0.96 13.63 2.56
CA THR A 42 -1.62 14.05 3.80
C THR A 42 -1.36 13.09 4.97
N GLY A 43 -0.60 12.01 4.76
CA GLY A 43 -0.27 11.04 5.80
C GLY A 43 -1.42 10.11 6.19
N ARG A 44 -2.39 9.89 5.28
CA ARG A 44 -3.53 8.98 5.53
C ARG A 44 -3.13 7.50 5.73
N PHE A 45 -1.94 7.10 5.30
CA PHE A 45 -1.39 5.76 5.44
C PHE A 45 0.15 5.79 5.47
N PRO A 46 0.81 4.71 5.95
CA PRO A 46 2.27 4.65 6.03
C PRO A 46 2.89 4.76 4.64
N CYS A 47 3.76 5.76 4.46
CA CYS A 47 4.44 5.98 3.19
C CYS A 47 5.82 6.57 3.45
N ILE A 48 6.82 6.02 2.80
CA ILE A 48 8.21 6.44 2.88
C ILE A 48 8.55 7.21 1.60
N ARG A 49 8.92 8.48 1.75
CA ARG A 49 9.34 9.31 0.62
C ARG A 49 10.87 9.21 0.46
N ARG A 50 11.34 8.78 -0.71
CA ARG A 50 12.76 8.81 -1.09
C ARG A 50 12.90 9.60 -2.39
N GLY A 51 13.30 10.87 -2.25
CA GLY A 51 13.33 11.83 -3.37
C GLY A 51 11.94 12.11 -3.95
N ARG A 52 11.78 11.84 -5.26
CA ARG A 52 10.50 11.95 -5.98
C ARG A 52 9.61 10.72 -5.80
N TRP A 53 10.19 9.59 -5.39
CA TRP A 53 9.51 8.31 -5.32
C TRP A 53 8.88 8.08 -3.95
N ARG A 54 7.81 7.29 -3.96
CA ARG A 54 7.12 6.83 -2.76
C ARG A 54 7.19 5.32 -2.68
N TYR A 55 7.51 4.86 -1.48
CA TYR A 55 7.60 3.47 -1.16
C TYR A 55 6.70 3.19 0.03
N VAL A 56 6.20 1.96 0.09
CA VAL A 56 5.43 1.45 1.21
C VAL A 56 5.96 0.08 1.57
N ARG A 57 5.75 -0.35 2.81
CA ARG A 57 6.06 -1.72 3.16
C ARG A 57 4.93 -2.62 2.69
N ARG A 58 5.25 -3.81 2.19
CA ARG A 58 4.24 -4.82 1.85
C ARG A 58 3.34 -5.17 3.03
N SER A 59 3.88 -5.19 4.25
CA SER A 59 3.09 -5.39 5.47
C SER A 59 2.02 -4.31 5.71
N ASP A 60 2.17 -3.13 5.11
CA ASP A 60 1.22 -2.02 5.24
C ASP A 60 0.10 -2.08 4.17
N LEU A 61 0.14 -3.01 3.22
CA LEU A 61 -0.88 -3.16 2.17
C LEU A 61 -2.32 -3.25 2.71
N PRO A 62 -2.63 -4.00 3.78
CA PRO A 62 -3.97 -4.01 4.36
C PRO A 62 -4.41 -2.62 4.87
N LEU A 63 -3.49 -1.88 5.49
CA LEU A 63 -3.76 -0.53 6.02
C LEU A 63 -4.00 0.46 4.87
N ILE A 64 -3.19 0.37 3.81
CA ILE A 64 -3.34 1.20 2.61
C ILE A 64 -4.66 0.86 1.91
N ALA A 65 -4.97 -0.42 1.72
CA ALA A 65 -6.23 -0.86 1.14
C ALA A 65 -7.43 -0.30 1.92
N LYS A 66 -7.41 -0.39 3.26
CA LYS A 66 -8.45 0.20 4.12
C LYS A 66 -8.52 1.71 3.99
N ALA A 67 -7.38 2.40 3.88
CA ALA A 67 -7.33 3.85 3.71
C ALA A 67 -7.80 4.30 2.31
N LEU A 68 -7.68 3.46 1.28
CA LEU A 68 -8.09 3.76 -0.09
C LEU A 68 -9.55 3.40 -0.36
N LEU A 69 -9.93 2.17 -0.01
CA LEU A 69 -11.21 1.53 -0.31
C LEU A 69 -12.22 1.60 0.84
N GLY A 70 -11.78 1.92 2.06
CA GLY A 70 -12.62 1.89 3.26
C GLY A 70 -12.78 0.49 3.85
N ASN A 71 -13.80 0.29 4.68
CA ASN A 71 -14.04 -0.97 5.40
C ASN A 71 -14.89 -1.96 4.56
N GLY A 72 -14.60 -2.06 3.26
CA GLY A 72 -15.32 -2.92 2.33
C GLY A 72 -15.10 -4.41 2.62
N ALA A 73 -16.11 -5.23 2.31
CA ALA A 73 -16.04 -6.68 2.47
C ALA A 73 -14.87 -7.31 1.66
N SER A 74 -14.54 -6.74 0.50
CA SER A 74 -13.42 -7.15 -0.34
C SER A 74 -12.05 -6.96 0.32
N VAL A 75 -11.83 -5.82 1.01
CA VAL A 75 -10.57 -5.56 1.74
C VAL A 75 -10.44 -6.51 2.92
N SER A 76 -11.54 -6.75 3.63
CA SER A 76 -11.54 -7.67 4.78
C SER A 76 -11.25 -9.10 4.33
N ALA A 77 -11.84 -9.58 3.22
CA ALA A 77 -11.57 -10.91 2.70
C ALA A 77 -10.16 -11.06 2.09
N ALA A 78 -9.64 -10.04 1.42
CA ALA A 78 -8.33 -10.08 0.76
C ALA A 78 -7.16 -10.17 1.74
N PHE A 79 -7.31 -9.61 2.96
CA PHE A 79 -6.23 -9.52 3.95
C PHE A 79 -6.54 -10.23 5.27
N SER A 80 -7.61 -11.03 5.34
CA SER A 80 -7.85 -11.96 6.46
C SER A 80 -7.14 -13.29 6.19
N ALA A 81 -5.98 -13.47 6.80
CA ALA A 81 -5.28 -14.75 6.90
C ALA A 81 -5.14 -15.13 8.38
#